data_AF-A0A5N6VWW7-F1
#
_entry.id   AF-A0A5N6VWW7-F1
#
_cell.length_a   1.000
_cell.length_b   1.000
_cell.length_c   1.000
_cell.angle_alpha   90.00
_cell.angle_beta   90.00
_cell.angle_gamma   90.00
#
_symmetry.space_group_name_H-M   'P 1'
#
loop_
_entity.id
_entity.type
_entity.pdbx_description
1 polymer ?
#
loop_
_entity_poly.entity_id
_entity_poly.type
_entity_poly.pdbx_seq_one_letter_code
_entity_poly.pdbx_strand_id
1 'polypeptide(L)'
;MNAAPEFDQAGRLELIKKISESAGASEIDSVTWAFLWLADISRLEPLAQYAKNPDISPYTLSYLRRDYYPALKDWLCRFRNTNAGKRKEPPTEEPAPDSSTRSAKAADDAAKRDQHKCIVTKAGEPIDIAHLVSFSLGLRHQRRKEREEFWGILTCFWSTERIKRWQSAVLENGTETAKNLLSLTKDVHRLFDTARFALRPVTGTETELELEFYWMPGGVRQDVNPSNKPIVGHYRNSAKKCKLMDYDSEEVITSGHVIKIITSNPENLPLPSFDVLEMQWYLHRVAAISGAADFVEEPDDDDNDDDDDVEEVELAEHPTPGVVGRTIEPIWPRISDPALHQQENQPTTLSVRRRQQSPGKTRDSSSTRSSPVRRALE
;
A
#
# COMPACT_ATOMS: atom_id res chain seq x y z
N MET A 1 -3.86 -19.59 17.95
CA MET A 1 -3.38 -19.90 16.58
C MET A 1 -1.97 -19.35 16.44
N ASN A 2 -1.09 -19.96 15.64
CA ASN A 2 0.27 -19.44 15.45
C ASN A 2 0.24 -17.98 14.94
N ALA A 3 0.96 -17.07 15.60
CA ALA A 3 1.07 -15.65 15.22
C ALA A 3 1.81 -15.44 13.89
N ALA A 4 2.54 -16.45 13.43
CA ALA A 4 3.28 -16.42 12.17
C ALA A 4 3.32 -17.81 11.49
N PRO A 5 2.19 -18.30 10.97
CA PRO A 5 2.13 -19.61 10.32
C PRO A 5 3.05 -19.72 9.10
N GLU A 6 3.39 -18.59 8.46
CA GLU A 6 4.28 -18.54 7.30
C GLU A 6 5.67 -19.08 7.63
N PHE A 7 6.16 -18.85 8.86
CA PHE A 7 7.52 -19.24 9.27
C PHE A 7 7.68 -20.75 9.41
N ASP A 8 6.57 -21.48 9.56
CA ASP A 8 6.52 -22.94 9.68
C ASP A 8 6.10 -23.61 8.36
N GLN A 9 5.93 -22.83 7.29
CA GLN A 9 5.61 -23.35 5.97
C GLN A 9 6.76 -24.24 5.45
N ALA A 10 6.43 -25.47 5.08
CA ALA A 10 7.40 -26.46 4.60
C ALA A 10 8.24 -25.92 3.43
N GLY A 11 9.56 -26.12 3.50
CA GLY A 11 10.50 -25.69 2.46
C GLY A 11 10.96 -24.24 2.56
N ARG A 12 10.35 -23.38 3.40
CA ARG A 12 10.74 -21.97 3.50
C ARG A 12 12.18 -21.78 3.95
N LEU A 13 12.58 -22.45 5.04
CA LEU A 13 13.93 -22.34 5.59
C LEU A 13 14.97 -22.83 4.57
N GLU A 14 14.68 -23.94 3.89
CA GLU A 14 15.53 -24.53 2.87
C GLU A 14 15.70 -23.59 1.67
N LEU A 15 14.62 -22.94 1.23
CA LEU A 15 14.66 -21.96 0.16
C LEU A 15 15.47 -20.72 0.55
N ILE A 16 15.27 -20.16 1.75
CA ILE A 16 16.01 -18.99 2.24
C ILE A 16 17.50 -19.30 2.40
N LYS A 17 17.85 -20.47 2.93
CA LYS A 17 19.24 -20.96 2.98
C LYS A 17 19.84 -21.03 1.58
N LYS A 18 19.15 -21.69 0.65
CA LYS A 18 19.60 -21.83 -0.73
C LYS A 18 19.79 -20.49 -1.44
N ILE A 19 18.90 -19.52 -1.23
CA ILE A 19 19.00 -18.16 -1.77
C ILE A 19 20.28 -17.48 -1.24
N SER A 20 20.43 -17.44 0.08
CA SER A 20 21.55 -16.73 0.74
C SER A 20 22.91 -17.37 0.47
N GLU A 21 23.02 -18.69 0.54
CA GLU A 21 24.25 -19.43 0.26
C GLU A 21 24.66 -19.32 -1.21
N SER A 22 23.72 -19.46 -2.15
CA SER A 22 24.05 -19.41 -3.59
C SER A 22 24.37 -17.98 -4.06
N ALA A 23 23.77 -16.97 -3.43
CA ALA A 23 24.09 -15.56 -3.69
C ALA A 23 25.34 -15.06 -2.94
N GLY A 24 25.86 -15.81 -1.96
CA GLY A 24 26.99 -15.38 -1.13
C GLY A 24 26.64 -14.27 -0.12
N ALA A 25 25.40 -14.23 0.36
CA ALA A 25 24.93 -13.27 1.36
C ALA A 25 24.91 -13.93 2.76
N SER A 26 25.98 -13.75 3.54
CA SER A 26 26.06 -14.27 4.91
C SER A 26 25.16 -13.51 5.89
N GLU A 27 25.02 -12.20 5.68
CA GLU A 27 24.17 -11.31 6.45
C GLU A 27 23.47 -10.32 5.50
N ILE A 28 22.26 -9.92 5.89
CA ILE A 28 21.43 -8.93 5.20
C ILE A 28 20.74 -8.04 6.22
N ASP A 29 20.30 -6.86 5.78
CA ASP A 29 19.49 -5.97 6.60
C ASP A 29 18.22 -6.67 7.12
N SER A 30 17.88 -6.43 8.39
CA SER A 30 16.74 -7.05 9.06
C SER A 30 15.39 -6.76 8.39
N VAL A 31 15.24 -5.67 7.63
CA VAL A 31 14.03 -5.39 6.84
C VAL A 31 13.93 -6.39 5.69
N THR A 32 15.00 -6.57 4.91
CA THR A 32 15.05 -7.57 3.83
C THR A 32 14.81 -8.98 4.37
N TRP A 33 15.42 -9.30 5.51
CA TRP A 33 15.19 -10.57 6.20
C TRP A 33 13.74 -10.79 6.59
N ALA A 34 13.09 -9.80 7.22
CA ALA A 34 11.69 -9.91 7.61
C ALA A 34 10.77 -10.07 6.38
N PHE A 35 11.06 -9.34 5.30
CA PHE A 35 10.35 -9.52 4.03
C PHE A 35 10.51 -10.94 3.47
N LEU A 36 11.71 -11.54 3.47
CA LEU A 36 11.91 -12.91 2.99
C LEU A 36 11.12 -13.95 3.82
N TRP A 37 11.06 -13.78 5.13
CA TRP A 37 10.33 -14.70 6.00
C TRP A 37 8.80 -14.55 5.90
N LEU A 38 8.31 -13.37 5.50
CA LEU A 38 6.88 -13.09 5.29
C LEU A 38 6.44 -13.16 3.81
N ALA A 39 7.39 -13.35 2.89
CA ALA A 39 7.15 -13.47 1.46
C ALA A 39 6.27 -14.67 1.12
N ASP A 40 5.57 -14.60 0.00
CA ASP A 40 4.92 -15.77 -0.57
C ASP A 40 5.95 -16.82 -0.97
N ILE A 41 5.70 -18.08 -0.63
CA ILE A 41 6.61 -19.18 -0.98
C ILE A 41 6.86 -19.26 -2.49
N SER A 42 5.85 -18.90 -3.29
CA SER A 42 5.91 -18.84 -4.75
C SER A 42 6.89 -17.80 -5.29
N ARG A 43 7.33 -16.84 -4.46
CA ARG A 43 8.39 -15.87 -4.79
C ARG A 43 9.77 -16.37 -4.38
N LEU A 44 9.86 -17.20 -3.34
CA LEU A 44 11.14 -17.76 -2.87
C LEU A 44 11.68 -18.84 -3.81
N GLU A 45 10.81 -19.65 -4.42
CA GLU A 45 11.23 -20.72 -5.33
C GLU A 45 11.99 -20.22 -6.57
N PRO A 46 11.47 -19.26 -7.37
CA PRO A 46 12.22 -18.67 -8.48
C PRO A 46 13.49 -17.99 -8.01
N LEU A 47 13.45 -17.25 -6.89
CA LEU A 47 14.61 -16.55 -6.34
C LEU A 47 15.74 -17.54 -6.01
N ALA A 48 15.41 -18.71 -5.44
CA ALA A 48 16.37 -19.77 -5.17
C ALA A 48 16.93 -20.45 -6.43
N GLN A 49 16.18 -20.43 -7.55
CA GLN A 49 16.68 -20.89 -8.84
C GLN A 49 17.63 -19.87 -9.46
N TYR A 50 17.31 -18.58 -9.40
CA TYR A 50 18.16 -17.51 -9.90
C TYR A 50 19.48 -17.38 -9.14
N ALA A 51 19.44 -17.54 -7.81
CA ALA A 51 20.63 -17.51 -6.97
C ALA A 51 21.66 -18.57 -7.40
N LYS A 52 21.22 -19.71 -7.96
CA LYS A 52 22.09 -20.79 -8.43
C LYS A 52 22.73 -20.53 -9.80
N ASN A 53 22.15 -19.65 -10.60
CA ASN A 53 22.69 -19.33 -11.92
C ASN A 53 23.84 -18.32 -11.77
N PRO A 54 25.08 -18.65 -12.13
CA PRO A 54 26.23 -17.74 -11.98
C PRO A 54 26.04 -16.38 -12.68
N ASP A 55 25.31 -16.34 -13.80
CA ASP A 55 25.08 -15.11 -14.56
C ASP A 55 24.05 -14.20 -13.89
N ILE A 56 23.16 -14.76 -13.07
CA ILE A 56 22.04 -14.04 -12.43
C ILE A 56 22.29 -13.83 -10.93
N SER A 57 23.12 -14.65 -10.30
CA SER A 57 23.46 -14.60 -8.87
C SER A 57 23.88 -13.20 -8.38
N PRO A 58 24.68 -12.40 -9.13
CA PRO A 58 25.00 -11.03 -8.72
C PRO A 58 23.77 -10.12 -8.55
N TYR A 59 22.73 -10.30 -9.36
CA TYR A 59 21.47 -9.56 -9.21
C TYR A 59 20.66 -10.05 -8.01
N THR A 60 20.76 -11.34 -7.68
CA THR A 60 20.17 -11.88 -6.45
C THR A 60 20.86 -11.29 -5.23
N LEU A 61 22.18 -11.18 -5.25
CA LEU A 61 22.93 -10.55 -4.18
C LEU A 61 22.59 -9.06 -4.03
N SER A 62 22.49 -8.32 -5.14
CA SER A 62 22.11 -6.89 -5.09
C SER A 62 20.70 -6.69 -4.54
N TYR A 63 19.78 -7.60 -4.89
CA TYR A 63 18.44 -7.65 -4.32
C TYR A 63 18.46 -7.87 -2.81
N LEU A 64 19.21 -8.88 -2.34
CA LEU A 64 19.34 -9.18 -0.91
C LEU A 64 20.01 -8.06 -0.10
N ARG A 65 20.92 -7.31 -0.72
CA ARG A 65 21.64 -6.19 -0.11
C ARG A 65 20.96 -4.84 -0.31
N ARG A 66 19.83 -4.78 -1.03
CA ARG A 66 19.11 -3.54 -1.23
C ARG A 66 18.51 -3.08 0.10
N ASP A 67 18.61 -1.78 0.35
CA ASP A 67 17.91 -1.16 1.47
C ASP A 67 16.42 -0.96 1.13
N TYR A 68 15.56 -1.73 1.77
CA TYR A 68 14.10 -1.60 1.65
C TYR A 68 13.49 -0.77 2.78
N TYR A 69 14.29 -0.29 3.74
CA TYR A 69 13.80 0.53 4.83
C TYR A 69 13.07 1.80 4.37
N PRO A 70 13.53 2.57 3.34
CA PRO A 70 12.83 3.79 2.94
C PRO A 70 11.35 3.56 2.60
N ALA A 71 11.02 2.48 1.87
CA ALA A 71 9.63 2.16 1.54
C ALA A 71 8.78 1.83 2.78
N LEU A 72 9.40 1.22 3.80
CA LEU A 72 8.74 0.91 5.07
C LEU A 72 8.66 2.12 6.00
N LYS A 73 9.67 2.99 5.98
CA LYS A 73 9.65 4.28 6.67
C LYS A 73 8.51 5.14 6.11
N ASP A 74 8.40 5.23 4.79
CA ASP A 74 7.32 5.97 4.15
C ASP A 74 5.95 5.40 4.52
N TRP A 75 5.82 4.07 4.59
CA TRP A 75 4.62 3.42 5.12
C TRP A 75 4.31 3.85 6.57
N LEU A 76 5.28 3.75 7.48
CA LEU A 76 5.10 4.04 8.92
C LEU A 76 4.91 5.52 9.23
N CYS A 77 5.67 6.40 8.57
CA CYS A 77 5.50 7.85 8.67
C CYS A 77 4.24 8.33 7.96
N ARG A 78 3.43 7.42 7.40
CA ARG A 78 2.30 7.73 6.54
C ARG A 78 2.67 8.73 5.45
N PHE A 79 3.90 8.66 4.96
CA PHE A 79 4.50 9.54 3.98
C PHE A 79 4.53 11.03 4.44
N ARG A 80 4.53 11.37 5.72
CA ARG A 80 4.64 12.79 6.15
C ARG A 80 5.87 13.50 5.55
N ASN A 81 5.71 14.78 5.16
CA ASN A 81 6.75 15.55 4.48
C ASN A 81 7.78 16.06 5.51
N THR A 82 8.97 15.45 5.58
CA THR A 82 10.00 15.80 6.57
C THR A 82 10.69 17.16 6.32
N ASN A 83 10.25 17.91 5.29
CA ASN A 83 10.82 19.21 4.91
C ASN A 83 10.01 20.43 5.38
N ALA A 84 8.86 20.23 6.05
CA ALA A 84 8.03 21.33 6.55
C ALA A 84 8.78 22.25 7.55
N GLY A 85 9.74 21.70 8.31
CA GLY A 85 10.55 22.44 9.29
C GLY A 85 11.60 23.43 8.73
N LYS A 86 11.66 23.67 7.42
CA LYS A 86 12.62 24.62 6.81
C LYS A 86 12.03 25.96 6.37
N ARG A 87 10.76 26.27 6.67
CA ARG A 87 10.18 27.58 6.37
C ARG A 87 10.52 28.60 7.49
N LYS A 88 11.61 29.34 7.32
CA LYS A 88 11.97 30.50 8.16
C LYS A 88 11.25 31.77 7.70
N GLU A 89 9.92 31.84 7.69
CA GLU A 89 9.23 33.14 7.57
C GLU A 89 7.95 33.16 8.43
N PRO A 90 7.67 34.28 9.14
CA PRO A 90 6.49 34.38 9.99
C PRO A 90 5.22 34.51 9.12
N PRO A 91 4.08 33.87 9.49
CA PRO A 91 2.84 34.02 8.72
C PRO A 91 2.22 35.39 8.98
N THR A 92 1.92 36.12 7.90
CA THR A 92 1.04 37.28 7.93
C THR A 92 -0.40 36.78 8.11
N GLU A 93 -1.09 37.31 9.12
CA GLU A 93 -2.47 36.98 9.49
C GLU A 93 -3.46 37.28 8.35
N GLU A 94 -3.98 36.23 7.70
CA GLU A 94 -5.37 36.19 7.22
C GLU A 94 -5.91 34.75 7.42
N PRO A 95 -7.14 34.57 7.91
CA PRO A 95 -7.70 33.24 8.11
C PRO A 95 -8.13 32.66 6.76
N ALA A 96 -7.28 31.81 6.18
CA ALA A 96 -7.65 30.97 5.06
C ALA A 96 -8.76 29.97 5.48
N PRO A 97 -9.69 29.61 4.59
CA PRO A 97 -10.70 28.60 4.88
C PRO A 97 -10.03 27.25 5.13
N ASP A 98 -10.31 26.68 6.30
CA ASP A 98 -9.89 25.37 6.78
C ASP A 98 -10.36 24.26 5.81
N SER A 99 -9.54 23.95 4.80
CA SER A 99 -9.78 22.84 3.88
C SER A 99 -8.97 21.63 4.32
N SER A 100 -9.36 21.01 5.43
CA SER A 100 -8.81 19.71 5.79
C SER A 100 -9.08 18.74 4.63
N THR A 101 -8.02 18.17 4.06
CA THR A 101 -8.00 17.16 2.99
C THR A 101 -8.73 15.85 3.34
N ARG A 102 -9.22 15.73 4.59
CA ARG A 102 -9.91 14.54 5.13
C ARG A 102 -11.40 14.57 4.79
N SER A 103 -11.92 13.46 4.28
CA SER A 103 -13.35 13.32 4.01
C SER A 103 -14.13 13.21 5.33
N ALA A 104 -14.70 14.34 5.78
CA ALA A 104 -15.54 14.38 6.98
C ALA A 104 -16.67 13.35 6.94
N LYS A 105 -17.24 13.10 5.75
CA LYS A 105 -18.25 12.07 5.54
C LYS A 105 -17.68 10.65 5.76
N ALA A 106 -16.53 10.33 5.18
CA ALA A 106 -15.94 9.00 5.35
C ALA A 106 -15.57 8.74 6.82
N ALA A 107 -15.09 9.77 7.52
CA ALA A 107 -14.79 9.71 8.94
C ALA A 107 -16.05 9.48 9.79
N ASP A 108 -17.13 10.21 9.51
CA ASP A 108 -18.42 10.04 10.18
C ASP A 108 -19.05 8.67 9.88
N ASP A 109 -18.97 8.18 8.64
CA ASP A 109 -19.45 6.85 8.27
C ASP A 109 -18.65 5.74 9.00
N ALA A 110 -17.33 5.88 9.11
CA ALA A 110 -16.48 4.95 9.88
C ALA A 110 -16.80 5.00 11.38
N ALA A 111 -16.98 6.19 11.95
CA ALA A 111 -17.37 6.37 13.34
C ALA A 111 -18.72 5.72 13.65
N LYS A 112 -19.73 5.94 12.79
CA LYS A 112 -21.06 5.34 12.91
C LYS A 112 -21.01 3.83 12.81
N ARG A 113 -20.28 3.29 11.83
CA ARG A 113 -20.06 1.83 11.68
C ARG A 113 -19.47 1.22 12.95
N ASP A 114 -18.47 1.88 13.51
CA ASP A 114 -17.76 1.43 14.72
C ASP A 114 -18.47 1.82 16.02
N GLN A 115 -19.72 2.31 15.92
CA GLN A 115 -20.58 2.70 17.05
C GLN A 115 -19.94 3.77 17.96
N HIS A 116 -19.14 4.66 17.38
CA HIS A 116 -18.37 5.69 18.08
C HIS A 116 -17.50 5.12 19.19
N LYS A 117 -16.98 3.90 19.01
CA LYS A 117 -16.09 3.22 19.95
C LYS A 117 -14.79 2.83 19.28
N CYS A 118 -13.74 2.69 20.07
CA CYS A 118 -12.51 2.07 19.61
C CYS A 118 -12.78 0.60 19.28
N ILE A 119 -12.48 0.19 18.05
CA ILE A 119 -12.73 -1.19 17.65
C ILE A 119 -11.94 -2.22 18.47
N VAL A 120 -10.80 -1.82 19.06
CA VAL A 120 -9.90 -2.66 19.87
C VAL A 120 -10.35 -2.69 21.33
N THR A 121 -10.42 -1.53 22.00
CA THR A 121 -10.66 -1.45 23.46
C THR A 121 -12.12 -1.29 23.82
N LYS A 122 -13.01 -1.01 22.85
CA LYS A 122 -14.42 -0.67 23.06
C LYS A 122 -14.68 0.61 23.88
N ALA A 123 -13.64 1.37 24.21
CA ALA A 123 -13.76 2.69 24.82
C ALA A 123 -14.51 3.64 23.88
N GLY A 124 -15.38 4.51 24.43
CA GLY A 124 -16.17 5.47 23.65
C GLY A 124 -15.51 6.83 23.45
N GLU A 125 -14.54 7.23 24.29
CA GLU A 125 -13.89 8.54 24.24
C GLU A 125 -12.47 8.49 24.85
N PRO A 126 -11.50 9.30 24.36
CA PRO A 126 -11.53 10.06 23.11
C PRO A 126 -11.30 9.16 21.89
N ILE A 127 -11.98 9.44 20.77
CA ILE A 127 -11.88 8.67 19.51
C ILE A 127 -11.23 9.50 18.40
N ASP A 128 -10.28 8.88 17.72
CA ASP A 128 -9.72 9.31 16.45
C ASP A 128 -10.14 8.36 15.33
N ILE A 129 -10.19 8.88 14.11
CA ILE A 129 -10.40 8.09 12.90
C ILE A 129 -9.06 7.84 12.22
N ALA A 130 -8.60 6.60 12.31
CA ALA A 130 -7.29 6.15 11.86
C ALA A 130 -7.38 5.55 10.45
N HIS A 131 -6.45 5.94 9.58
CA HIS A 131 -6.30 5.32 8.28
C HIS A 131 -5.63 3.93 8.39
N LEU A 132 -6.08 2.95 7.63
CA LEU A 132 -5.36 1.68 7.47
C LEU A 132 -4.12 1.87 6.58
N VAL A 133 -4.29 2.61 5.49
CA VAL A 133 -3.25 2.97 4.52
C VAL A 133 -3.18 4.49 4.43
N SER A 134 -1.96 5.04 4.42
CA SER A 134 -1.76 6.49 4.27
C SER A 134 -2.41 7.05 3.01
N PHE A 135 -2.93 8.27 3.13
CA PHE A 135 -3.44 9.09 2.03
C PHE A 135 -2.46 9.18 0.85
N SER A 136 -1.14 9.22 1.12
CA SER A 136 -0.14 9.40 0.07
C SER A 136 0.08 8.20 -0.85
N LEU A 137 -0.46 7.03 -0.49
CA LEU A 137 -0.53 5.89 -1.41
C LEU A 137 -1.69 5.98 -2.39
N GLY A 138 -2.61 6.95 -2.21
CA GLY A 138 -3.68 7.25 -3.13
C GLY A 138 -3.20 7.83 -4.46
N LEU A 139 -3.99 7.64 -5.51
CA LEU A 139 -3.67 8.12 -6.88
C LEU A 139 -3.53 9.65 -6.95
N ARG A 140 -4.22 10.37 -6.07
CA ARG A 140 -4.31 11.84 -6.08
C ARG A 140 -3.08 12.52 -5.48
N HIS A 141 -2.18 11.78 -4.85
CA HIS A 141 -0.98 12.36 -4.28
C HIS A 141 0.15 12.46 -5.32
N GLN A 142 0.87 13.58 -5.28
CA GLN A 142 1.96 13.94 -6.20
C GLN A 142 3.19 13.01 -6.18
N ARG A 143 3.33 12.12 -5.18
CA ARG A 143 4.47 11.22 -5.02
C ARG A 143 4.33 9.94 -5.84
N ARG A 144 4.17 10.15 -7.15
CA ARG A 144 3.98 9.06 -8.10
C ARG A 144 5.17 8.11 -8.12
N LYS A 145 6.39 8.64 -8.09
CA LYS A 145 7.61 7.84 -8.20
C LYS A 145 7.79 6.95 -6.96
N GLU A 146 7.65 7.52 -5.77
CA GLU A 146 7.76 6.82 -4.49
C GLU A 146 6.67 5.75 -4.37
N ARG A 147 5.45 6.04 -4.82
CA ARG A 147 4.36 5.06 -4.89
C ARG A 147 4.66 3.92 -5.86
N GLU A 148 5.16 4.22 -7.07
CA GLU A 148 5.56 3.20 -8.04
C GLU A 148 6.71 2.33 -7.51
N GLU A 149 7.70 2.94 -6.85
CA GLU A 149 8.81 2.23 -6.20
C GLU A 149 8.33 1.34 -5.04
N PHE A 150 7.43 1.85 -4.19
CA PHE A 150 6.81 1.10 -3.09
C PHE A 150 6.12 -0.16 -3.62
N TRP A 151 5.22 -0.02 -4.60
CA TRP A 151 4.54 -1.18 -5.19
C TRP A 151 5.52 -2.13 -5.87
N GLY A 152 6.51 -1.60 -6.59
CA GLY A 152 7.57 -2.40 -7.22
C GLY A 152 8.36 -3.24 -6.21
N ILE A 153 8.65 -2.70 -5.03
CA ILE A 153 9.29 -3.46 -3.93
C ILE A 153 8.39 -4.61 -3.48
N LEU A 154 7.09 -4.36 -3.24
CA LEU A 154 6.19 -5.41 -2.77
C LEU A 154 6.06 -6.58 -3.78
N THR A 155 6.13 -6.32 -5.09
CA THR A 155 6.09 -7.39 -6.12
C THR A 155 7.24 -8.39 -6.01
N CYS A 156 8.30 -8.03 -5.30
CA CYS A 156 9.44 -8.90 -5.13
C CYS A 156 9.23 -9.95 -4.02
N PHE A 157 8.32 -9.71 -3.09
CA PHE A 157 8.08 -10.58 -1.93
C PHE A 157 6.69 -11.24 -1.94
N TRP A 158 5.69 -10.63 -2.59
CA TRP A 158 4.33 -11.19 -2.68
C TRP A 158 3.90 -11.49 -4.10
N SER A 159 2.94 -12.40 -4.25
CA SER A 159 2.44 -12.81 -5.56
C SER A 159 1.79 -11.65 -6.32
N THR A 160 1.87 -11.70 -7.65
CA THR A 160 1.27 -10.69 -8.51
C THR A 160 -0.24 -10.56 -8.29
N GLU A 161 -0.92 -11.67 -8.02
CA GLU A 161 -2.35 -11.72 -7.70
C GLU A 161 -2.64 -10.96 -6.40
N ARG A 162 -1.82 -11.18 -5.37
CA ARG A 162 -1.95 -10.48 -4.08
C ARG A 162 -1.70 -8.98 -4.22
N ILE A 163 -0.63 -8.58 -4.92
CA ILE A 163 -0.34 -7.16 -5.17
C ILE A 163 -1.48 -6.49 -5.93
N LYS A 164 -2.03 -7.14 -6.96
CA LYS A 164 -3.17 -6.59 -7.71
C LYS A 164 -4.40 -6.36 -6.84
N ARG A 165 -4.73 -7.29 -5.92
CA ARG A 165 -5.82 -7.11 -4.96
C ARG A 165 -5.59 -5.90 -4.06
N TRP A 166 -4.39 -5.78 -3.48
CA TRP A 166 -4.04 -4.64 -2.63
C TRP A 166 -4.08 -3.31 -3.39
N GLN A 167 -3.53 -3.27 -4.60
CA GLN A 167 -3.57 -2.08 -5.46
C GLN A 167 -5.00 -1.68 -5.83
N SER A 168 -5.83 -2.64 -6.24
CA SER A 168 -7.25 -2.40 -6.54
C SER A 168 -7.97 -1.80 -5.33
N ALA A 169 -7.79 -2.40 -4.16
CA ALA A 169 -8.44 -1.95 -2.93
C ALA A 169 -8.00 -0.55 -2.48
N VAL A 170 -6.75 -0.15 -2.69
CA VAL A 170 -6.20 1.17 -2.31
C VAL A 170 -6.46 2.24 -3.37
N LEU A 171 -6.34 1.90 -4.65
CA LEU A 171 -6.32 2.89 -5.73
C LEU A 171 -7.70 3.17 -6.34
N GLU A 172 -8.59 2.18 -6.44
CA GLU A 172 -9.86 2.34 -7.16
C GLU A 172 -10.82 3.29 -6.45
N ASN A 173 -10.87 3.24 -5.11
CA ASN A 173 -11.79 4.06 -4.33
C ASN A 173 -11.12 5.30 -3.70
N GLY A 174 -9.81 5.43 -3.87
CA GLY A 174 -8.99 6.37 -3.10
C GLY A 174 -8.86 5.98 -1.63
N THR A 175 -8.11 6.79 -0.90
CA THR A 175 -7.74 6.55 0.50
C THR A 175 -8.73 7.14 1.51
N GLU A 176 -9.53 8.13 1.09
CA GLU A 176 -10.52 8.85 1.91
C GLU A 176 -11.88 8.15 1.92
N THR A 177 -11.92 6.86 2.29
CA THR A 177 -13.14 6.05 2.33
C THR A 177 -13.29 5.31 3.64
N ALA A 178 -14.52 5.06 4.08
CA ALA A 178 -14.77 4.30 5.31
C ALA A 178 -14.13 2.89 5.29
N LYS A 179 -13.91 2.32 4.09
CA LYS A 179 -13.19 1.04 3.89
C LYS A 179 -11.70 1.11 4.28
N ASN A 180 -11.11 2.31 4.33
CA ASN A 180 -9.72 2.55 4.73
C ASN A 180 -9.63 3.20 6.13
N LEU A 181 -10.72 3.28 6.89
CA LEU A 181 -10.77 3.99 8.17
C LEU A 181 -11.22 3.08 9.32
N LEU A 182 -10.66 3.30 10.51
CA LEU A 182 -10.99 2.64 11.77
C LEU A 182 -11.16 3.66 12.89
N SER A 183 -12.10 3.43 13.79
CA SER A 183 -12.22 4.20 15.03
C SER A 183 -11.30 3.63 16.10
N LEU A 184 -10.33 4.43 16.57
CA LEU A 184 -9.36 4.05 17.61
C LEU A 184 -9.25 5.15 18.67
N THR A 185 -9.04 4.80 19.94
CA THR A 185 -8.62 5.80 20.93
C THR A 185 -7.20 6.28 20.63
N LYS A 186 -6.85 7.52 21.00
CA LYS A 186 -5.53 8.13 20.75
C LYS A 186 -4.32 7.22 21.02
N ASP A 187 -4.28 6.57 22.18
CA ASP A 187 -3.18 5.67 22.52
C ASP A 187 -3.12 4.45 21.60
N VAL A 188 -4.27 3.86 21.28
CA VAL A 188 -4.37 2.72 20.37
C VAL A 188 -4.00 3.13 18.95
N HIS A 189 -4.40 4.33 18.52
CA HIS A 189 -4.03 4.90 17.24
C HIS A 189 -2.50 5.05 17.13
N ARG A 190 -1.84 5.66 18.12
CA ARG A 190 -0.37 5.79 18.11
C ARG A 190 0.35 4.45 18.16
N LEU A 191 -0.18 3.47 18.90
CA LEU A 191 0.35 2.09 18.92
C LEU A 191 0.17 1.39 17.57
N PHE A 192 -0.93 1.67 16.86
CA PHE A 192 -1.16 1.16 15.52
C PHE A 192 -0.14 1.75 14.56
N ASP A 193 -0.03 3.08 14.48
CA ASP A 193 0.85 3.80 13.55
C ASP A 193 2.32 3.43 13.71
N THR A 194 2.74 3.11 14.93
CA THR A 194 4.12 2.69 15.25
C THR A 194 4.31 1.17 15.23
N ALA A 195 3.40 0.44 14.57
CA ALA A 195 3.42 -1.01 14.38
C ALA A 195 3.65 -1.82 15.67
N ARG A 196 3.14 -1.34 16.82
CA ARG A 196 3.26 -2.05 18.11
C ARG A 196 2.30 -3.23 18.20
N PHE A 197 1.26 -3.21 17.39
CA PHE A 197 0.40 -4.35 17.14
C PHE A 197 0.03 -4.41 15.65
N ALA A 198 -0.48 -5.56 15.24
CA ALA A 198 -1.05 -5.75 13.92
C ALA A 198 -2.42 -6.44 14.04
N LEU A 199 -3.30 -6.17 13.08
CA LEU A 199 -4.64 -6.74 13.01
C LEU A 199 -4.67 -7.74 11.85
N ARG A 200 -4.88 -9.02 12.16
CA ARG A 200 -5.00 -10.07 11.17
C ARG A 200 -6.46 -10.21 10.74
N PRO A 201 -6.81 -9.96 9.47
CA PRO A 201 -8.16 -10.28 9.00
C PRO A 201 -8.32 -11.81 8.91
N VAL A 202 -9.38 -12.35 9.52
CA VAL A 202 -9.61 -13.81 9.63
C VAL A 202 -10.73 -14.26 8.70
N THR A 203 -11.91 -13.66 8.85
CA THR A 203 -13.07 -13.90 8.00
C THR A 203 -13.76 -12.57 7.71
N GLY A 204 -14.36 -12.45 6.54
CA GLY A 204 -15.11 -11.27 6.14
C GLY A 204 -16.31 -11.67 5.28
N THR A 205 -17.45 -11.08 5.58
CA THR A 205 -18.64 -11.05 4.73
C THR A 205 -18.94 -9.59 4.40
N GLU A 206 -20.07 -9.32 3.76
CA GLU A 206 -20.51 -7.94 3.52
C GLU A 206 -20.88 -7.21 4.82
N THR A 207 -21.34 -7.94 5.85
CA THR A 207 -21.89 -7.35 7.08
C THR A 207 -21.08 -7.64 8.33
N GLU A 208 -20.20 -8.64 8.32
CA GLU A 208 -19.35 -9.00 9.46
C GLU A 208 -17.88 -9.15 9.04
N LEU A 209 -16.99 -8.58 9.84
CA LEU A 209 -15.53 -8.73 9.71
C LEU A 209 -14.94 -9.16 11.05
N GLU A 210 -14.22 -10.27 11.03
CA GLU A 210 -13.50 -10.78 12.19
C GLU A 210 -12.00 -10.54 12.01
N LEU A 211 -11.41 -9.88 13.00
CA LEU A 211 -9.98 -9.60 13.09
C LEU A 211 -9.41 -10.30 14.33
N GLU A 212 -8.15 -10.67 14.28
CA GLU A 212 -7.39 -11.03 15.47
C GLU A 212 -6.33 -9.98 15.75
N PHE A 213 -6.29 -9.52 17.01
CA PHE A 213 -5.28 -8.62 17.51
C PHE A 213 -3.99 -9.39 17.82
N TYR A 214 -2.83 -8.88 17.39
CA TYR A 214 -1.53 -9.40 17.80
C TYR A 214 -0.61 -8.29 18.25
N TRP A 215 -0.16 -8.35 19.50
CA TRP A 215 1.00 -7.58 19.96
C TRP A 215 2.23 -7.99 19.15
N MET A 216 3.02 -7.02 18.72
CA MET A 216 4.23 -7.24 17.93
C MET A 216 5.50 -7.19 18.81
N PRO A 217 6.56 -7.92 18.43
CA PRO A 217 7.84 -7.82 19.12
C PRO A 217 8.45 -6.43 18.94
N GLY A 218 9.27 -6.02 19.90
CA GLY A 218 10.22 -4.92 19.70
C GLY A 218 11.52 -5.46 19.11
N GLY A 219 12.26 -4.62 18.40
CA GLY A 219 13.47 -5.04 17.72
C GLY A 219 14.44 -3.90 17.48
N VAL A 220 15.65 -4.25 17.07
CA VAL A 220 16.66 -3.31 16.61
C VAL A 220 16.98 -3.65 15.17
N ARG A 221 16.99 -2.63 14.30
CA ARG A 221 17.42 -2.80 12.92
C ARG A 221 18.91 -3.12 12.89
N GLN A 222 19.27 -4.23 12.25
CA GLN A 222 20.64 -4.74 12.23
C GLN A 222 20.82 -5.72 11.07
N ASP A 223 22.07 -6.06 10.78
CA ASP A 223 22.38 -7.16 9.87
C ASP A 223 22.14 -8.51 10.56
N VAL A 224 21.50 -9.43 9.85
CA VAL A 224 21.09 -10.75 10.37
C VAL A 224 21.37 -11.83 9.35
N ASN A 225 21.67 -13.04 9.83
CA ASN A 225 21.73 -14.20 8.97
C ASN A 225 20.33 -14.48 8.37
N PRO A 226 20.18 -14.55 7.03
CA PRO A 226 18.89 -14.75 6.38
C PRO A 226 18.13 -15.98 6.90
N SER A 227 18.86 -17.03 7.29
CA SER A 227 18.30 -18.31 7.71
C SER A 227 17.87 -18.36 9.18
N ASN A 228 18.14 -17.31 9.95
CA ASN A 228 17.65 -17.21 11.32
C ASN A 228 16.13 -17.04 11.29
N LYS A 229 15.39 -17.99 11.86
CA LYS A 229 13.92 -17.90 11.94
C LYS A 229 13.52 -16.74 12.87
N PRO A 230 12.61 -15.83 12.44
CA PRO A 230 12.10 -14.79 13.32
C PRO A 230 11.33 -15.39 14.51
N ILE A 231 11.40 -14.71 15.66
CA ILE A 231 10.70 -15.11 16.88
C ILE A 231 9.50 -14.20 17.08
N VAL A 232 8.30 -14.77 16.94
CA VAL A 232 7.04 -14.09 17.23
C VAL A 232 6.24 -14.98 18.17
N GLY A 233 5.81 -14.43 19.31
CA GLY A 233 5.08 -15.15 20.33
C GLY A 233 3.66 -14.63 20.54
N HIS A 234 2.95 -15.28 21.47
CA HIS A 234 1.67 -14.79 22.01
C HIS A 234 1.92 -13.83 23.15
N TYR A 235 2.21 -12.57 22.82
CA TYR A 235 2.49 -11.56 23.82
C TYR A 235 1.20 -11.07 24.50
N ARG A 236 1.32 -10.69 25.77
CA ARG A 236 0.22 -10.14 26.58
C ARG A 236 0.25 -8.61 26.69
N ASN A 237 1.28 -7.99 26.11
CA ASN A 237 1.57 -6.57 26.15
C ASN A 237 2.57 -6.21 25.04
N SER A 238 2.77 -4.92 24.81
CA SER A 238 3.81 -4.43 23.93
C SER A 238 5.21 -4.72 24.50
N ALA A 239 6.25 -4.63 23.66
CA ALA A 239 7.64 -4.76 24.08
C ALA A 239 8.05 -3.78 25.21
N LYS A 240 7.40 -2.60 25.26
CA LYS A 240 7.60 -1.58 26.30
C LYS A 240 6.56 -1.69 27.44
N LYS A 241 5.97 -2.88 27.61
CA LYS A 241 5.03 -3.26 28.69
C LYS A 241 3.67 -2.52 28.68
N CYS A 242 3.29 -1.87 27.60
CA CYS A 242 1.94 -1.29 27.44
C CYS A 242 0.89 -2.40 27.35
N LYS A 243 -0.24 -2.22 28.01
CA LYS A 243 -1.39 -3.13 27.97
C LYS A 243 -2.61 -2.37 27.49
N LEU A 244 -3.48 -3.08 26.79
CA LEU A 244 -4.81 -2.61 26.43
C LEU A 244 -5.83 -3.53 27.10
N MET A 245 -6.99 -2.98 27.38
CA MET A 245 -8.13 -3.68 27.98
C MET A 245 -9.34 -3.47 27.07
N ASP A 246 -10.11 -4.53 26.89
CA ASP A 246 -11.45 -4.43 26.34
C ASP A 246 -12.38 -4.00 27.48
N TYR A 247 -12.99 -2.82 27.34
CA TYR A 247 -13.84 -2.22 28.36
C TYR A 247 -15.25 -2.80 28.39
N ASP A 248 -15.69 -3.51 27.35
CA ASP A 248 -16.99 -4.20 27.38
C ASP A 248 -16.87 -5.54 28.13
N SER A 249 -15.76 -6.27 27.96
CA SER A 249 -15.51 -7.57 28.64
C SER A 249 -14.69 -7.47 29.94
N GLU A 250 -14.06 -6.33 30.20
CA GLU A 250 -13.08 -6.09 31.27
C GLU A 250 -11.84 -7.00 31.22
N GLU A 251 -11.50 -7.52 30.03
CA GLU A 251 -10.36 -8.42 29.83
C GLU A 251 -9.14 -7.71 29.22
N VAL A 252 -7.94 -8.15 29.65
CA VAL A 252 -6.68 -7.68 29.04
C VAL A 252 -6.55 -8.25 27.63
N ILE A 253 -6.32 -7.37 26.66
CA ILE A 253 -6.14 -7.74 25.25
C ILE A 253 -4.76 -8.36 25.06
N THR A 254 -4.74 -9.61 24.57
CA THR A 254 -3.53 -10.39 24.30
C THR A 254 -3.53 -10.89 22.86
N SER A 255 -2.37 -11.32 22.34
CA SER A 255 -2.27 -11.83 20.97
C SER A 255 -3.19 -13.02 20.72
N GLY A 256 -4.09 -12.87 19.74
CA GLY A 256 -5.19 -13.80 19.43
C GLY A 256 -6.56 -13.33 19.91
N HIS A 257 -6.66 -12.18 20.58
CA HIS A 257 -7.97 -11.59 20.95
C HIS A 257 -8.76 -11.24 19.69
N VAL A 258 -10.02 -11.68 19.64
CA VAL A 258 -10.90 -11.55 18.47
C VAL A 258 -11.68 -10.24 18.54
N ILE A 259 -11.57 -9.44 17.50
CA ILE A 259 -12.30 -8.20 17.31
C ILE A 259 -13.33 -8.42 16.20
N LYS A 260 -14.60 -8.11 16.49
CA LYS A 260 -15.68 -8.13 15.50
C LYS A 260 -16.10 -6.71 15.15
N ILE A 261 -16.20 -6.44 13.86
CA ILE A 261 -16.78 -5.22 13.29
C ILE A 261 -18.00 -5.66 12.49
N ILE A 262 -19.15 -5.05 12.77
CA ILE A 262 -20.43 -5.44 12.19
C ILE A 262 -21.09 -4.19 11.63
N THR A 263 -21.66 -4.31 10.44
CA THR A 263 -22.50 -3.27 9.84
C THR A 263 -23.85 -3.84 9.43
N SER A 264 -24.92 -3.10 9.69
CA SER A 264 -26.26 -3.40 9.19
C SER A 264 -26.54 -2.76 7.82
N ASN A 265 -25.64 -1.90 7.34
CA ASN A 265 -25.80 -1.15 6.11
C ASN A 265 -24.49 -1.16 5.31
N PRO A 266 -24.15 -2.28 4.65
CA PRO A 266 -22.86 -2.44 3.96
C PRO A 266 -22.67 -1.48 2.79
N GLU A 267 -23.75 -0.94 2.22
CA GLU A 267 -23.69 0.04 1.13
C GLU A 267 -23.23 1.42 1.61
N ASN A 268 -23.76 1.89 2.74
CA ASN A 268 -23.48 3.25 3.24
C ASN A 268 -22.44 3.29 4.36
N LEU A 269 -22.31 2.19 5.12
CA LEU A 269 -21.38 2.03 6.24
C LEU A 269 -20.53 0.76 6.00
N PRO A 270 -19.72 0.73 4.92
CA PRO A 270 -19.00 -0.47 4.53
C PRO A 270 -17.96 -0.86 5.59
N LEU A 271 -17.75 -2.16 5.73
CA LEU A 271 -16.66 -2.70 6.54
C LEU A 271 -15.29 -2.25 6.00
N PRO A 272 -14.27 -2.19 6.86
CA PRO A 272 -12.90 -2.01 6.41
C PRO A 272 -12.53 -3.07 5.36
N SER A 273 -11.78 -2.67 4.33
CA SER A 273 -11.40 -3.57 3.25
C SER A 273 -10.49 -4.69 3.77
N PHE A 274 -10.89 -5.94 3.50
CA PHE A 274 -10.11 -7.12 3.86
C PHE A 274 -8.71 -7.09 3.21
N ASP A 275 -8.62 -6.71 1.94
CA ASP A 275 -7.36 -6.64 1.21
C ASP A 275 -6.42 -5.55 1.78
N VAL A 276 -6.99 -4.42 2.17
CA VAL A 276 -6.23 -3.33 2.81
C VAL A 276 -5.70 -3.78 4.17
N LEU A 277 -6.53 -4.43 4.97
CA LEU A 277 -6.13 -5.03 6.25
C LEU A 277 -5.08 -6.13 6.07
N GLU A 278 -5.17 -6.96 5.03
CA GLU A 278 -4.18 -7.99 4.73
C GLU A 278 -2.82 -7.34 4.42
N MET A 279 -2.80 -6.32 3.56
CA MET A 279 -1.58 -5.57 3.27
C MET A 279 -0.99 -4.97 4.55
N GLN A 280 -1.84 -4.34 5.36
CA GLN A 280 -1.47 -3.76 6.63
C GLN A 280 -0.83 -4.83 7.56
N TRP A 281 -1.51 -5.97 7.74
CA TRP A 281 -1.05 -7.09 8.54
C TRP A 281 0.40 -7.50 8.21
N TYR A 282 0.75 -7.60 6.92
CA TYR A 282 2.12 -7.93 6.52
C TYR A 282 3.11 -6.81 6.83
N LEU A 283 2.79 -5.55 6.48
CA LEU A 283 3.73 -4.44 6.60
C LEU A 283 4.02 -4.06 8.05
N HIS A 284 3.04 -4.07 8.95
CA HIS A 284 3.33 -3.90 10.39
C HIS A 284 4.18 -5.02 10.96
N ARG A 285 3.98 -6.26 10.50
CA ARG A 285 4.85 -7.38 10.92
C ARG A 285 6.27 -7.22 10.42
N VAL A 286 6.48 -6.83 9.16
CA VAL A 286 7.81 -6.52 8.63
C VAL A 286 8.45 -5.42 9.48
N ALA A 287 7.74 -4.33 9.74
CA ALA A 287 8.23 -3.20 10.54
C ALA A 287 8.66 -3.60 11.95
N ALA A 288 7.82 -4.34 12.66
CA ALA A 288 8.09 -4.70 14.04
C ALA A 288 9.17 -5.78 14.16
N ILE A 289 9.11 -6.83 13.34
CA ILE A 289 10.06 -7.96 13.38
C ILE A 289 11.47 -7.49 12.98
N SER A 290 11.58 -6.59 12.01
CA SER A 290 12.87 -6.05 11.58
C SER A 290 13.46 -5.01 12.54
N GLY A 291 12.68 -4.48 13.48
CA GLY A 291 13.07 -3.34 14.32
C GLY A 291 12.95 -1.98 13.63
N ALA A 292 12.48 -1.92 12.38
CA ALA A 292 12.24 -0.65 11.68
C ALA A 292 11.21 0.24 12.39
N ALA A 293 10.25 -0.35 13.11
CA ALA A 293 9.25 0.36 13.88
C ALA A 293 9.80 1.19 15.06
N ASP A 294 11.03 0.93 15.50
CA ASP A 294 11.73 1.70 16.54
C ASP A 294 12.85 2.58 15.95
N PHE A 295 13.09 2.51 14.63
CA PHE A 295 14.13 3.25 13.91
C PHE A 295 13.62 4.53 13.23
N VAL A 296 12.30 4.73 13.22
CA VAL A 296 11.69 5.99 12.75
C VAL A 296 11.91 7.06 13.82
N GLU A 297 12.66 8.11 13.48
CA GLU A 297 12.72 9.33 14.30
C GLU A 297 11.30 9.89 14.46
N GLU A 298 10.90 10.24 15.69
CA GLU A 298 9.56 10.80 15.94
C GLU A 298 9.41 12.07 15.09
N PRO A 299 8.42 12.14 14.17
CA PRO A 299 8.14 13.37 13.47
C PRO A 299 7.72 14.43 14.50
N ASP A 300 8.18 15.67 14.34
CA ASP A 300 7.72 16.80 15.15
C ASP A 300 6.18 16.87 15.06
N ASP A 301 5.51 17.00 16.22
CA ASP A 301 4.05 17.01 16.42
C ASP A 301 3.36 18.29 15.85
N ASP A 302 3.86 18.86 14.76
CA ASP A 302 3.14 19.92 14.02
C ASP A 302 2.13 19.26 13.07
N ASP A 303 0.92 19.04 13.60
CA ASP A 303 -0.27 18.52 12.92
C ASP A 303 -0.85 19.48 11.85
N ASN A 304 -0.01 20.25 11.15
CA ASN A 304 -0.41 20.95 9.94
C ASN A 304 -0.08 20.07 8.72
N ASP A 305 -1.06 19.25 8.33
CA ASP A 305 -1.12 18.62 7.01
C ASP A 305 -1.40 19.72 5.94
N ASP A 306 -0.51 20.72 5.82
CA ASP A 306 -0.50 21.71 4.72
C ASP A 306 0.09 21.06 3.46
N ASP A 307 -0.63 20.11 2.86
CA ASP A 307 -0.37 19.67 1.49
C ASP A 307 -1.13 20.61 0.52
N ASP A 308 -0.53 21.76 0.25
CA ASP A 308 -1.09 22.88 -0.52
C ASP A 308 -1.21 22.68 -2.04
N ASP A 309 -0.94 21.49 -2.60
CA ASP A 309 -0.90 21.32 -4.05
C ASP A 309 -1.78 20.15 -4.55
N VAL A 310 -3.10 20.30 -4.44
CA VAL A 310 -4.05 19.54 -5.28
C VAL A 310 -4.46 20.40 -6.47
N GLU A 311 -3.89 20.13 -7.65
CA GLU A 311 -4.47 20.69 -8.88
C GLU A 311 -5.88 20.11 -9.08
N GLU A 312 -6.86 21.00 -9.12
CA GLU A 312 -8.27 20.70 -9.38
C GLU A 312 -8.43 20.12 -10.79
N VAL A 313 -8.48 18.79 -10.90
CA VAL A 313 -8.77 18.13 -12.17
C VAL A 313 -10.29 18.00 -12.29
N GLU A 314 -10.91 18.83 -13.13
CA GLU A 314 -12.34 18.72 -13.48
C GLU A 314 -12.66 17.28 -13.90
N LEU A 315 -13.62 16.68 -13.19
CA LEU A 315 -14.13 15.35 -13.50
C LEU A 315 -14.86 15.40 -14.84
N ALA A 316 -14.28 14.77 -15.87
CA ALA A 316 -15.08 14.36 -17.02
C ALA A 316 -16.14 13.35 -16.54
N GLU A 317 -17.40 13.71 -16.69
CA GLU A 317 -18.53 12.82 -16.46
C GLU A 317 -18.34 11.55 -17.30
N HIS A 318 -18.31 10.41 -16.61
CA HIS A 318 -18.12 9.04 -17.09
C HIS A 318 -16.66 8.57 -17.28
N PRO A 319 -16.15 7.65 -16.42
CA PRO A 319 -14.92 6.95 -16.71
C PRO A 319 -15.14 6.00 -17.90
N THR A 320 -14.32 6.15 -18.93
CA THR A 320 -14.20 5.13 -19.97
C THR A 320 -13.64 3.86 -19.33
N PRO A 321 -14.28 2.69 -19.52
CA PRO A 321 -13.73 1.44 -19.01
C PRO A 321 -12.48 1.12 -19.83
N GLY A 322 -11.30 1.25 -19.23
CA GLY A 322 -10.05 0.93 -19.92
C GLY A 322 -8.73 1.36 -19.28
N VAL A 323 -8.73 2.20 -18.24
CA VAL A 323 -7.49 2.62 -17.57
C VAL A 323 -7.39 1.99 -16.17
N VAL A 324 -7.48 0.66 -16.11
CA VAL A 324 -7.04 -0.12 -14.94
C VAL A 324 -5.81 -0.90 -15.35
N GLY A 325 -4.69 -0.60 -14.70
CA GLY A 325 -3.49 -1.44 -14.69
C GLY A 325 -2.61 -1.34 -15.94
N ARG A 326 -1.61 -0.44 -15.92
CA ARG A 326 -0.31 -0.89 -16.44
C ARG A 326 0.24 -1.87 -15.42
N THR A 327 0.49 -3.10 -15.85
CA THR A 327 1.28 -4.06 -15.08
C THR A 327 2.59 -3.36 -14.71
N ILE A 328 2.77 -3.04 -13.42
CA ILE A 328 4.09 -2.66 -12.90
C ILE A 328 4.91 -3.94 -12.99
N GLU A 329 5.80 -4.01 -13.98
CA GLU A 329 6.64 -5.19 -14.16
C GLU A 329 7.57 -5.34 -12.95
N PRO A 330 7.88 -6.58 -12.52
CA PRO A 330 8.83 -6.82 -11.45
C PRO A 330 10.13 -6.07 -11.73
N ILE A 331 10.76 -5.53 -10.69
CA ILE A 331 12.07 -4.87 -10.80
C ILE A 331 13.18 -5.85 -11.26
N TRP A 332 12.87 -7.16 -11.27
CA TRP A 332 13.74 -8.21 -11.79
C TRP A 332 13.84 -8.16 -13.33
N PRO A 333 15.00 -8.47 -13.94
CA PRO A 333 15.09 -8.58 -15.41
C PRO A 333 14.03 -9.56 -15.94
N ARG A 334 13.22 -9.10 -16.91
CA ARG A 334 12.14 -9.81 -17.60
C ARG A 334 12.21 -11.34 -17.46
N ILE A 335 11.39 -11.88 -16.57
CA ILE A 335 11.16 -13.32 -16.51
C ILE A 335 10.00 -13.61 -17.44
N SER A 336 10.31 -14.14 -18.61
CA SER A 336 9.30 -14.74 -19.49
C SER A 336 8.62 -15.89 -18.75
N ASP A 337 7.32 -15.74 -18.48
CA ASP A 337 6.49 -16.82 -17.98
C ASP A 337 6.39 -17.92 -19.06
N PRO A 338 6.85 -19.17 -18.80
CA PRO A 338 6.74 -20.26 -19.76
C PRO A 338 5.28 -20.59 -20.13
N ALA A 339 4.30 -20.17 -19.32
CA ALA A 339 2.88 -20.42 -19.56
C ALA A 339 2.28 -19.56 -20.70
N LEU A 340 2.96 -18.49 -21.14
CA LEU A 340 2.46 -17.59 -22.19
C LEU A 340 2.82 -18.01 -23.63
N HIS A 341 3.64 -19.04 -23.83
CA HIS A 341 4.12 -19.45 -25.16
C HIS A 341 3.35 -20.59 -25.82
N GLN A 342 2.21 -21.03 -25.26
CA GLN A 342 1.37 -22.04 -25.92
C GLN A 342 0.21 -21.47 -26.76
N GLN A 343 0.03 -20.14 -26.82
CA GLN A 343 -1.08 -19.54 -27.57
C GLN A 343 -0.69 -18.73 -28.82
N GLU A 344 0.60 -18.46 -29.07
CA GLU A 344 1.05 -17.72 -30.26
C GLU A 344 1.76 -18.62 -31.27
N ASN A 345 1.06 -19.59 -31.84
CA ASN A 345 1.48 -20.21 -33.10
C ASN A 345 0.26 -20.69 -33.90
N GLN A 346 -0.44 -19.75 -34.53
CA GLN A 346 -1.17 -20.00 -35.78
C GLN A 346 -0.85 -18.89 -36.78
N PRO A 347 -0.47 -19.21 -38.03
CA PRO A 347 -0.09 -18.20 -39.01
C PRO A 347 -1.33 -17.60 -39.68
N THR A 348 -1.57 -16.30 -39.48
CA THR A 348 -2.66 -15.58 -40.15
C THR A 348 -2.23 -15.16 -41.56
N THR A 349 -2.91 -15.70 -42.56
CA THR A 349 -2.79 -15.35 -43.97
C THR A 349 -3.22 -13.91 -44.24
N LEU A 350 -2.37 -13.15 -44.97
CA LEU A 350 -2.66 -11.82 -45.49
C LEU A 350 -3.83 -11.84 -46.48
N SER A 351 -4.89 -11.08 -46.22
CA SER A 351 -5.91 -10.71 -47.22
C SER A 351 -5.99 -9.19 -47.36
N VAL A 352 -5.55 -8.71 -48.53
CA VAL A 352 -5.61 -7.33 -49.01
C VAL A 352 -7.07 -6.90 -49.20
N ARG A 353 -7.50 -5.80 -48.56
CA ARG A 353 -8.77 -5.13 -48.89
C ARG A 353 -8.54 -3.91 -49.79
N ARG A 354 -9.05 -4.02 -51.02
CA ARG A 354 -9.16 -2.97 -52.05
C ARG A 354 -10.07 -1.82 -51.58
N ARG A 355 -9.60 -0.59 -51.81
CA ARG A 355 -10.43 0.64 -51.83
C ARG A 355 -11.49 0.54 -52.93
N GLN A 356 -12.76 0.76 -52.59
CA GLN A 356 -13.81 1.10 -53.56
C GLN A 356 -14.21 2.57 -53.38
N GLN A 357 -14.26 3.29 -54.50
CA GLN A 357 -14.75 4.66 -54.64
C GLN A 357 -16.25 4.69 -54.95
N SER A 358 -16.89 5.83 -54.61
CA SER A 358 -17.91 6.61 -55.37
C SER A 358 -19.11 7.04 -54.49
N PRO A 359 -19.92 8.05 -54.89
CA PRO A 359 -19.56 9.38 -55.42
C PRO A 359 -20.41 10.56 -54.86
N GLY A 360 -19.82 11.76 -54.94
CA GLY A 360 -20.41 13.05 -55.38
C GLY A 360 -21.70 13.64 -54.75
N LYS A 361 -21.60 14.87 -54.23
CA LYS A 361 -22.54 15.98 -54.55
C LYS A 361 -21.96 17.37 -54.17
N THR A 362 -21.72 18.13 -55.24
CA THR A 362 -21.70 19.59 -55.47
C THR A 362 -21.95 20.57 -54.30
N ARG A 363 -21.07 21.59 -54.21
CA ARG A 363 -21.29 22.89 -53.54
C ARG A 363 -21.54 23.98 -54.60
N ASP A 364 -22.59 24.76 -54.37
CA ASP A 364 -22.91 25.98 -55.11
C ASP A 364 -21.92 27.11 -54.80
N SER A 365 -21.64 27.91 -55.84
CA SER A 365 -20.88 29.14 -55.79
C SER A 365 -21.78 30.32 -56.17
N SER A 366 -21.78 31.38 -55.37
CA SER A 366 -22.19 32.71 -55.83
C SER A 366 -21.10 33.72 -55.44
N SER A 367 -20.83 34.59 -56.41
CA SER A 367 -19.69 35.50 -56.47
C SER A 367 -20.06 36.89 -55.97
N THR A 368 -19.09 37.67 -55.53
CA THR A 368 -18.96 39.08 -55.94
C THR A 368 -17.55 39.61 -55.74
N ARG A 369 -16.96 40.06 -56.86
CA ARG A 369 -15.75 40.89 -56.98
C ARG A 369 -15.98 42.29 -56.39
N SER A 370 -14.90 42.94 -55.94
CA SER A 370 -14.42 44.22 -56.49
C SER A 370 -13.10 44.67 -55.84
N SER A 371 -12.09 44.98 -56.67
CA SER A 371 -10.94 45.85 -56.37
C SER A 371 -11.15 47.18 -57.10
N PRO A 372 -10.49 48.27 -56.69
CA PRO A 372 -9.29 48.74 -57.43
C PRO A 372 -8.19 49.30 -56.49
N VAL A 373 -6.91 49.00 -56.71
CA VAL A 373 -5.90 49.72 -57.54
C VAL A 373 -5.45 51.10 -57.00
N ARG A 374 -4.20 51.09 -56.50
CA ARG A 374 -3.08 52.07 -56.59
C ARG A 374 -3.30 53.56 -56.25
N ARG A 375 -2.43 54.07 -55.36
CA ARG A 375 -1.43 55.10 -55.69
C ARG A 375 -0.30 55.15 -54.66
N ALA A 376 0.89 55.53 -55.12
CA ALA A 376 2.15 55.60 -54.40
C ALA A 376 2.54 57.05 -54.07
N LEU A 377 3.59 57.19 -53.24
CA LEU A 377 4.32 58.40 -52.80
C LEU A 377 3.62 59.09 -51.62
N GLU A 378 4.26 59.39 -50.50
CA GLU A 378 5.66 59.81 -50.24
C GLU A 378 6.40 58.97 -49.19
#